data_AF-A0A2D4KQ72-F1
#
_entry.id   AF-A0A2D4KQ72-F1
#
_cell.length_a   1.000
_cell.length_b   1.000
_cell.length_c   1.000
_cell.angle_alpha   90.00
_cell.angle_beta   90.00
_cell.angle_gamma   90.00
#
_symmetry.space_group_name_H-M   'P 1'
#
loop_
_entity.id
_entity.type
_entity.pdbx_description
1 polymer ?
#
loop_
_entity_poly.entity_id
_entity_poly.type
_entity_poly.pdbx_seq_one_letter_code
_entity_poly.pdbx_strand_id
1 'polypeptide(L)'
;SRAIQTLQMELQQIMKGNFSAFMQKEIFEQPESVFNTMRGRVNFETNKVLLGGLKDHLKEIRRCRRLIIIGCGTSYHAAVATRQVLEELTELPVMVELASDFLDRNTPVFRDDVCFFISQSGKLPYILIWEILEIR
;
A
#
# COMPACT_ATOMS: atom_id res chain seq x y z
N SER A 1 -10.52 2.15 -28.38
CA SER A 1 -10.57 0.67 -28.32
C SER A 1 -10.19 0.23 -26.91
N ARG A 2 -10.87 -0.77 -26.33
CA ARG A 2 -10.45 -1.33 -25.04
C ARG A 2 -9.20 -2.18 -25.26
N ALA A 3 -8.17 -1.99 -24.44
CA ALA A 3 -6.95 -2.79 -24.51
C ALA A 3 -7.24 -4.23 -24.04
N ILE A 4 -6.81 -5.22 -24.82
CA ILE A 4 -6.80 -6.63 -24.39
C ILE A 4 -5.59 -6.79 -23.46
N GLN A 5 -5.81 -7.26 -22.24
CA GLN A 5 -4.77 -7.43 -21.24
C GLN A 5 -4.62 -8.92 -20.87
N THR A 6 -3.37 -9.37 -20.75
CA THR A 6 -3.04 -10.70 -20.24
C THR A 6 -2.89 -10.64 -18.73
N LEU A 7 -3.61 -11.50 -18.02
CA LEU A 7 -3.53 -11.60 -16.56
C LEU A 7 -2.25 -12.33 -16.14
N GLN A 8 -1.48 -11.73 -15.23
CA GLN A 8 -0.33 -12.37 -14.58
C GLN A 8 -0.76 -13.15 -13.33
N MET A 9 -1.77 -13.99 -13.46
CA MET A 9 -2.29 -14.79 -12.35
C MET A 9 -2.29 -16.26 -12.76
N GLU A 10 -1.67 -17.10 -11.93
CA GLU A 10 -1.59 -18.54 -12.18
C GLU A 10 -2.68 -19.28 -11.41
N LEU A 11 -3.20 -20.37 -12.00
CA LEU A 11 -4.26 -21.18 -11.40
C LEU A 11 -3.87 -21.69 -10.00
N GLN A 12 -2.59 -22.01 -9.79
CA GLN A 12 -2.09 -22.53 -8.53
C GLN A 12 -2.17 -21.51 -7.38
N GLN A 13 -2.15 -20.21 -7.68
CA GLN A 13 -2.25 -19.14 -6.67
C GLN A 13 -3.65 -19.10 -6.03
N ILE A 14 -4.70 -19.50 -6.76
CA ILE A 14 -6.09 -19.51 -6.28
C ILE A 14 -6.58 -20.89 -5.79
N MET A 15 -5.73 -21.92 -5.85
CA MET A 15 -6.04 -23.27 -5.35
C MET A 15 -5.53 -23.47 -3.92
N LYS A 16 -6.15 -24.37 -3.15
CA LYS A 16 -5.67 -24.73 -1.80
C LYS A 16 -4.41 -25.62 -1.82
N GLY A 17 -4.17 -26.35 -2.91
CA GLY A 17 -3.10 -27.34 -2.98
C GLY A 17 -3.21 -28.38 -1.85
N ASN A 18 -2.12 -28.59 -1.12
CA ASN A 18 -2.02 -29.58 -0.04
C ASN A 18 -2.49 -29.06 1.34
N PHE A 19 -3.05 -27.85 1.43
CA PHE A 19 -3.51 -27.27 2.68
C PHE A 19 -4.98 -27.53 2.95
N SER A 20 -5.36 -27.61 4.24
CA SER A 20 -6.75 -27.84 4.64
C SER A 20 -7.63 -26.59 4.50
N ALA A 21 -7.03 -25.39 4.66
CA ALA A 21 -7.71 -24.10 4.55
C ALA A 21 -6.84 -23.07 3.79
N PHE A 22 -7.48 -22.12 3.10
CA PHE A 22 -6.78 -21.03 2.40
C PHE A 22 -5.96 -20.17 3.36
N MET A 23 -6.49 -19.84 4.54
CA MET A 23 -5.76 -19.10 5.55
C MET A 23 -4.46 -19.80 5.96
N GLN A 24 -4.48 -21.13 6.09
CA GLN A 24 -3.28 -21.91 6.39
C GLN A 24 -2.28 -21.80 5.23
N LYS A 25 -2.72 -21.97 3.99
CA LYS A 25 -1.88 -21.78 2.79
C LYS A 25 -1.23 -20.39 2.79
N GLU A 26 -2.02 -19.34 2.95
CA GLU A 26 -1.54 -17.95 2.93
C GLU A 26 -0.53 -17.65 4.05
N ILE A 27 -0.72 -18.22 5.24
CA ILE A 27 0.26 -18.11 6.34
C ILE A 27 1.58 -18.79 5.97
N PHE A 28 1.54 -20.00 5.40
CA PHE A 28 2.74 -20.73 5.01
C PHE A 28 3.43 -20.16 3.78
N GLU A 29 2.70 -19.46 2.91
CA GLU A 29 3.23 -18.79 1.71
C GLU A 29 3.84 -17.40 2.00
N GLN A 30 3.81 -16.91 3.24
CA GLN A 30 4.40 -15.61 3.61
C GLN A 30 5.89 -15.47 3.24
N PRO A 31 6.77 -16.48 3.43
CA PRO A 31 8.19 -16.34 3.06
C PRO A 31 8.38 -16.05 1.57
N GLU A 32 7.65 -16.77 0.71
CA GLU A 32 7.68 -16.56 -0.73
C GLU A 32 7.03 -15.22 -1.11
N SER A 33 5.92 -14.87 -0.48
CA SER A 33 5.21 -13.60 -0.71
C SER A 33 6.07 -12.39 -0.36
N VAL A 34 6.84 -12.46 0.73
CA VAL A 34 7.80 -11.42 1.13
C VAL A 34 8.93 -11.31 0.10
N PHE A 35 9.48 -12.43 -0.36
CA PHE A 35 10.49 -12.43 -1.42
C PHE A 35 9.96 -11.81 -2.73
N ASN A 36 8.77 -12.22 -3.16
CA ASN A 36 8.10 -11.67 -4.35
C ASN A 36 7.80 -10.17 -4.22
N THR A 37 7.51 -9.70 -3.00
CA THR A 37 7.34 -8.27 -2.71
C THR A 37 8.66 -7.49 -2.90
N MET A 38 9.80 -8.07 -2.53
CA MET A 38 11.12 -7.43 -2.73
C MET A 38 11.68 -7.60 -4.14
N ARG A 39 11.23 -8.61 -4.88
CA ARG A 39 11.74 -8.97 -6.22
C ARG A 39 11.69 -7.79 -7.18
N GLY A 40 12.84 -7.46 -7.79
CA GLY A 40 12.99 -6.34 -8.72
C GLY A 40 12.92 -4.95 -8.07
N ARG A 41 12.72 -4.87 -6.75
CA ARG A 41 12.66 -3.62 -5.97
C ARG A 41 13.87 -3.42 -5.07
N VAL A 42 14.42 -4.49 -4.53
CA VAL A 42 15.61 -4.47 -3.66
C VAL A 42 16.77 -5.17 -4.36
N ASN A 43 17.89 -4.48 -4.48
CA ASN A 43 19.15 -5.04 -4.95
C ASN A 43 20.09 -5.22 -3.74
N PHE A 44 20.26 -6.48 -3.33
CA PHE A 44 21.06 -6.84 -2.15
C PHE A 44 22.58 -6.76 -2.39
N GLU A 45 23.05 -6.80 -3.63
CA GLU A 45 24.48 -6.64 -3.94
C GLU A 45 24.93 -5.18 -3.80
N THR A 46 24.06 -4.24 -4.17
CA THR A 46 24.34 -2.80 -4.16
C THR A 46 23.68 -2.06 -2.99
N ASN A 47 22.87 -2.75 -2.18
CA ASN A 47 22.04 -2.19 -1.11
C ASN A 47 21.16 -1.02 -1.57
N LYS A 48 20.60 -1.11 -2.78
CA LYS A 48 19.72 -0.08 -3.34
C LYS A 48 18.28 -0.56 -3.42
N VAL A 49 17.34 0.34 -3.13
CA VAL A 49 15.90 0.13 -3.28
C VAL A 49 15.37 1.04 -4.38
N LEU A 50 14.61 0.47 -5.32
CA LEU A 50 13.93 1.19 -6.39
C LEU A 50 12.48 0.73 -6.50
N LEU A 51 11.56 1.64 -6.21
CA LEU A 51 10.12 1.43 -6.41
C LEU A 51 9.72 2.02 -7.76
N GLY A 52 9.69 1.18 -8.79
CA GLY A 52 9.45 1.61 -10.18
C GLY A 52 8.18 2.46 -10.36
N GLY A 53 7.09 2.10 -9.66
CA GLY A 53 5.82 2.84 -9.72
C GLY A 53 5.85 4.23 -9.06
N LEU A 54 6.87 4.54 -8.26
CA LEU A 54 7.01 5.86 -7.62
C LEU A 54 8.07 6.74 -8.29
N LYS A 55 8.84 6.21 -9.23
CA LYS A 55 10.06 6.84 -9.76
C LYS A 55 9.83 8.27 -10.23
N ASP A 56 8.73 8.52 -10.94
CA ASP A 56 8.42 9.82 -11.52
C ASP A 56 7.88 10.82 -10.47
N HIS A 57 7.32 10.31 -9.37
CA HIS A 57 6.73 11.10 -8.28
C HIS A 57 7.66 11.29 -7.07
N LEU A 58 8.80 10.59 -7.00
CA LEU A 58 9.73 10.67 -5.87
C LEU A 58 10.20 12.11 -5.56
N LYS A 59 10.32 12.96 -6.59
CA LYS A 59 10.72 14.36 -6.40
C LYS A 59 9.63 15.18 -5.69
N GLU A 60 8.36 14.90 -5.98
CA GLU A 60 7.22 15.57 -5.35
C GLU A 60 7.01 15.05 -3.94
N ILE A 61 7.08 13.72 -3.76
CA ILE A 61 6.96 13.09 -2.44
C ILE A 61 8.03 13.61 -1.47
N ARG A 62 9.27 13.81 -1.92
CA ARG A 62 10.34 14.37 -1.08
C ARG A 62 10.13 15.83 -0.67
N ARG A 63 9.23 16.56 -1.31
CA ARG A 63 8.91 17.97 -0.98
C ARG A 63 7.71 18.10 -0.06
N CYS A 64 7.01 16.98 0.22
CA CYS A 64 5.88 16.99 1.12
C CYS A 64 6.32 17.29 2.55
N ARG A 65 5.40 17.79 3.35
CA ARG A 65 5.65 18.16 4.75
C ARG A 65 5.04 17.20 5.75
N ARG A 66 4.21 16.26 5.28
CA ARG A 66 3.50 15.31 6.12
C ARG A 66 3.04 14.11 5.29
N LEU A 67 3.10 12.94 5.92
CA LEU A 67 2.56 11.70 5.38
C LEU A 67 1.25 11.35 6.09
N ILE A 68 0.23 10.98 5.34
CA ILE A 68 -1.05 10.51 5.87
C ILE A 68 -1.30 9.10 5.32
N ILE A 69 -1.34 8.10 6.18
CA ILE A 69 -1.55 6.71 5.80
C ILE A 69 -2.97 6.30 6.19
N ILE A 70 -3.77 5.95 5.20
CA ILE A 70 -5.19 5.69 5.34
C ILE A 70 -5.45 4.23 5.00
N GLY A 71 -6.09 3.50 5.91
CA GLY A 71 -6.43 2.09 5.71
C GLY A 71 -7.64 1.65 6.54
N CYS A 72 -8.08 0.42 6.30
CA CYS A 72 -9.15 -0.22 7.08
C CYS A 72 -8.69 -1.57 7.64
N GLY A 73 -9.16 -1.93 8.84
CA GLY A 73 -8.90 -3.24 9.44
C GLY A 73 -7.42 -3.60 9.51
N THR A 74 -7.03 -4.75 8.95
CA THR A 74 -5.63 -5.19 8.91
C THR A 74 -4.71 -4.28 8.10
N SER A 75 -5.23 -3.54 7.11
CA SER A 75 -4.45 -2.55 6.37
C SER A 75 -4.10 -1.33 7.23
N TYR A 76 -5.01 -0.92 8.12
CA TYR A 76 -4.72 0.09 9.14
C TYR A 76 -3.64 -0.40 10.12
N HIS A 77 -3.71 -1.66 10.56
CA HIS A 77 -2.67 -2.23 11.42
C HIS A 77 -1.29 -2.29 10.75
N ALA A 78 -1.22 -2.55 9.44
CA ALA A 78 0.04 -2.48 8.70
C ALA A 78 0.61 -1.05 8.70
N ALA A 79 -0.22 -0.02 8.55
CA ALA A 79 0.20 1.38 8.67
C ALA A 79 0.72 1.72 10.07
N VAL A 80 0.05 1.24 11.12
CA VAL A 80 0.52 1.42 12.50
C VAL A 80 1.89 0.76 12.70
N ALA A 81 2.09 -0.45 12.17
CA ALA A 81 3.35 -1.17 12.29
C ALA A 81 4.54 -0.49 11.59
N THR A 82 4.29 0.27 10.51
CA THR A 82 5.35 0.97 9.76
C THR A 82 5.52 2.43 10.14
N ARG A 83 4.62 2.99 10.95
CA ARG A 83 4.63 4.42 11.33
C ARG A 83 5.98 4.87 11.86
N GLN A 84 6.51 4.18 12.88
CA GLN A 84 7.74 4.59 13.56
C GLN A 84 8.94 4.62 12.61
N VAL A 85 9.11 3.58 11.78
CA VAL A 85 10.22 3.53 10.83
C VAL A 85 10.08 4.57 9.71
N LEU A 86 8.85 4.92 9.33
CA LEU A 86 8.61 6.01 8.38
C LEU A 86 8.94 7.37 8.99
N GLU A 87 8.55 7.63 10.24
CA GLU A 87 8.93 8.86 10.96
C GLU A 87 10.45 8.98 11.06
N GLU A 88 11.15 7.89 11.43
CA GLU A 88 12.61 7.86 11.54
C GLU A 88 13.33 8.11 10.21
N LEU A 89 12.91 7.44 9.14
CA LEU A 89 13.61 7.51 7.85
C LEU A 89 13.28 8.75 7.02
N THR A 90 12.11 9.35 7.25
CA THR A 90 11.66 10.52 6.47
C THR A 90 11.81 11.83 7.22
N GLU A 91 11.91 11.80 8.55
CA GLU A 91 11.89 12.97 9.43
C GLU A 91 10.62 13.83 9.28
N LEU A 92 9.55 13.24 8.71
CA LEU A 92 8.26 13.88 8.52
C LEU A 92 7.25 13.41 9.58
N PRO A 93 6.28 14.26 9.96
CA PRO A 93 5.10 13.79 10.68
C PRO A 93 4.36 12.72 9.87
N VAL A 94 4.09 11.57 10.51
CA VAL A 94 3.30 10.48 9.91
C VAL A 94 2.00 10.31 10.69
N MET A 95 0.89 10.61 10.03
CA MET A 95 -0.46 10.33 10.53
C MET A 95 -0.93 8.97 10.02
N VAL A 96 -1.56 8.19 10.89
CA VAL A 96 -2.19 6.92 10.53
C VAL A 96 -3.66 7.01 10.89
N GLU A 97 -4.53 6.85 9.90
CA GLU A 97 -5.95 7.15 10.01
C GLU A 97 -6.81 5.96 9.56
N LEU A 98 -7.85 5.68 10.33
CA LEU A 98 -8.89 4.74 9.91
C LEU A 98 -9.75 5.43 8.85
N ALA A 99 -9.91 4.82 7.67
CA ALA A 99 -10.54 5.50 6.54
C ALA A 99 -11.97 6.02 6.81
N SER A 100 -12.76 5.30 7.62
CA SER A 100 -14.11 5.74 8.00
C SER A 100 -14.06 7.02 8.86
N ASP A 101 -13.23 7.03 9.90
CA ASP A 101 -13.09 8.18 10.81
C ASP A 101 -12.44 9.38 10.11
N PHE A 102 -11.50 9.13 9.19
CA PHE A 102 -10.86 10.16 8.39
C PHE A 102 -11.88 10.98 7.58
N LEU A 103 -12.85 10.28 6.97
CA LEU A 103 -13.96 10.87 6.22
C LEU A 103 -14.98 11.54 7.15
N ASP A 104 -15.41 10.87 8.21
CA ASP A 104 -16.42 11.38 9.14
C ASP A 104 -16.00 12.70 9.79
N ARG A 105 -14.70 12.85 10.10
CA ARG A 105 -14.15 14.07 10.71
C ARG A 105 -13.86 15.20 9.72
N ASN A 106 -14.01 14.97 8.42
CA ASN A 106 -13.53 15.89 7.37
C ASN A 106 -12.09 16.35 7.64
N THR A 107 -11.19 15.38 7.83
CA THR A 107 -9.82 15.63 8.28
C THR A 107 -9.10 16.62 7.35
N PRO A 108 -8.46 17.69 7.86
CA PRO A 108 -7.77 18.67 7.01
C PRO A 108 -6.59 18.07 6.24
N VAL A 109 -6.66 18.18 4.91
CA VAL A 109 -5.61 17.78 3.97
C VAL A 109 -5.14 19.01 3.18
N PHE A 110 -3.82 19.15 3.03
CA PHE A 110 -3.15 20.25 2.35
C PHE A 110 -2.46 19.76 1.07
N ARG A 111 -2.06 20.70 0.21
CA ARG A 111 -1.45 20.40 -1.09
C ARG A 111 -0.05 19.80 -0.99
N ASP A 112 0.60 19.96 0.15
CA ASP A 112 1.93 19.44 0.47
C ASP A 112 1.87 18.20 1.37
N ASP A 113 0.69 17.58 1.52
CA ASP A 113 0.54 16.26 2.11
C ASP A 113 0.73 15.16 1.06
N VAL A 114 1.30 14.04 1.47
CA VAL A 114 1.29 12.80 0.69
C VAL A 114 0.40 11.79 1.40
N CYS A 115 -0.66 11.36 0.71
CA CYS A 115 -1.59 10.36 1.20
C CYS A 115 -1.26 8.98 0.64
N PHE A 116 -1.04 8.01 1.52
CA PHE A 116 -0.91 6.59 1.19
C PHE A 116 -2.20 5.86 1.51
N PHE A 117 -2.79 5.19 0.52
CA PHE A 117 -3.98 4.36 0.70
C PHE A 117 -3.58 2.89 0.71
N ILE A 118 -3.78 2.21 1.84
CA ILE A 118 -3.45 0.79 1.99
C ILE A 118 -4.71 -0.05 1.84
N SER A 119 -4.75 -0.88 0.79
CA SER A 119 -5.83 -1.83 0.52
C SER A 119 -5.30 -3.08 -0.14
N GLN A 120 -5.72 -4.25 0.35
CA GLN A 120 -5.45 -5.53 -0.34
C GLN A 120 -6.32 -5.68 -1.60
N SER A 121 -7.58 -5.24 -1.56
CA SER A 121 -8.53 -5.46 -2.65
C SER A 121 -8.62 -4.27 -3.63
N GLY A 122 -8.14 -3.09 -3.23
CA GLY A 122 -8.27 -1.84 -4.00
C GLY A 122 -9.72 -1.38 -4.21
N LYS A 123 -10.70 -2.05 -3.58
CA LYS A 123 -12.13 -1.88 -3.84
C LYS A 123 -12.93 -1.51 -2.60
N LEU A 124 -12.25 -1.15 -1.51
CA LEU A 124 -12.95 -0.77 -0.29
C LEU A 124 -13.69 0.57 -0.54
N PRO A 125 -14.99 0.67 -0.21
CA PRO A 125 -15.79 1.85 -0.52
C PRO A 125 -15.15 3.15 -0.06
N TYR A 126 -14.58 3.18 1.15
CA TYR A 126 -13.94 4.37 1.72
C TYR A 126 -12.66 4.81 0.98
N ILE A 127 -11.95 3.87 0.35
CA ILE A 127 -10.75 4.16 -0.45
C ILE A 127 -11.18 4.62 -1.86
N LEU A 128 -12.20 3.98 -2.43
CA LEU A 128 -12.82 4.37 -3.71
C LEU A 128 -13.50 5.75 -3.64
N ILE A 129 -14.11 6.09 -2.50
CA ILE A 129 -14.75 7.40 -2.30
C ILE A 129 -13.70 8.53 -2.41
N TRP A 130 -12.44 8.30 -2.02
CA TRP A 130 -11.36 9.27 -2.21
C TRP A 130 -10.93 9.41 -3.68
N GLU A 131 -10.76 8.31 -4.42
CA GLU A 131 -10.51 8.39 -5.89
C GLU A 131 -11.64 9.12 -6.64
N ILE A 132 -12.88 9.02 -6.16
CA ILE A 132 -14.04 9.70 -6.76
C ILE A 132 -14.12 11.19 -6.35
N LEU A 133 -13.71 11.54 -5.13
CA LEU A 133 -13.71 12.92 -4.65
C LEU A 133 -12.57 13.77 -5.23
N GLU A 134 -11.57 13.16 -5.87
CA GLU A 134 -10.57 13.84 -6.70
C GLU A 134 -11.13 14.38 -8.04
N ILE A 135 -12.45 14.24 -8.29
CA ILE A 135 -13.19 14.94 -9.36
C ILE A 135 -13.94 16.18 -8.82
N ARG A 136 -13.32 16.95 -7.93
CA ARG A 136 -13.77 18.33 -7.60
C ARG A 136 -12.62 19.33 -7.60
#